data_AF-A0AAP5ICF1-F1
#
_entry.id   AF-A0AAP5ICF1-F1
#
_cell.length_a   1.000
_cell.length_b   1.000
_cell.length_c   1.000
_cell.angle_alpha   90.00
_cell.angle_beta   90.00
_cell.angle_gamma   90.00
#
_symmetry.space_group_name_H-M   'P 1'
#
loop_
_entity.id
_entity.type
_entity.pdbx_description
1 polymer ?
#
loop_
_entity_poly.entity_id
_entity_poly.type
_entity_poly.pdbx_seq_one_letter_code
_entity_poly.pdbx_strand_id
1 'polypeptide(L)'
;MKDIMLNGAQKKELHNALMDAFPENIQLEKMLLFEMDKYLERIAGSSNLSDSVYQVIKAAQAEGWLEDLAFAAHDSNPGNQLLLSFLRQFCLKSERNIDYTKLRNFLKAGQWEEADEETYRVMLQAVGHTKDDYIRSEELLNFPCTDLRTIDHLWVKYKSIYTVVTSVVELSDGRGIAAIQEILLFKTSTTRRKYWSLD
;
A
#
# COMPACT_ATOMS: atom_id res chain seq x y z
N MET A 1 1.84 -13.20 -4.46
CA MET A 1 2.27 -11.99 -3.72
C MET A 1 3.01 -12.45 -2.49
N LYS A 2 4.14 -11.84 -2.11
CA LYS A 2 4.89 -12.28 -0.93
C LYS A 2 4.37 -11.49 0.26
N ASP A 3 3.58 -12.13 1.12
CA ASP A 3 3.07 -11.50 2.34
C ASP A 3 4.22 -10.86 3.12
N ILE A 4 3.94 -9.68 3.70
CA ILE A 4 4.92 -8.99 4.53
C ILE A 4 5.24 -9.88 5.73
N MET A 5 6.41 -10.52 5.69
CA MET A 5 6.92 -11.33 6.79
C MET A 5 7.73 -10.44 7.73
N LEU A 6 7.13 -10.07 8.86
CA LEU A 6 7.82 -9.30 9.89
C LEU A 6 8.75 -10.20 10.71
N ASN A 7 9.95 -9.70 10.99
CA ASN A 7 10.87 -10.30 11.96
C ASN A 7 10.46 -9.92 13.41
N GLY A 8 11.18 -10.46 14.40
CA GLY A 8 10.85 -10.24 15.81
C GLY A 8 10.87 -8.76 16.25
N ALA A 9 11.81 -7.96 15.74
CA ALA A 9 11.90 -6.54 16.05
C ALA A 9 10.72 -5.77 15.44
N GLN A 10 10.41 -6.04 14.18
CA GLN A 10 9.30 -5.39 13.47
C GLN A 10 7.93 -5.75 14.08
N LYS A 11 7.75 -6.99 14.54
CA LYS A 11 6.55 -7.38 15.30
C LYS A 11 6.41 -6.58 16.59
N LYS A 12 7.51 -6.32 17.28
CA LYS A 12 7.52 -5.52 18.50
C LYS A 12 7.18 -4.05 18.21
N GLU A 13 7.67 -3.50 17.10
CA GLU A 13 7.30 -2.15 16.66
C GLU A 13 5.80 -2.04 16.35
N LEU A 14 5.23 -3.00 15.61
CA LEU A 14 3.79 -3.03 15.36
C LEU A 14 2.99 -3.21 16.66
N HIS A 15 3.46 -4.08 17.56
CA HIS A 15 2.83 -4.29 18.87
C HIS A 15 2.76 -2.99 19.66
N ASN A 16 3.89 -2.28 19.79
CA ASN A 16 3.94 -1.00 20.48
C ASN A 16 3.02 0.05 19.83
N ALA A 17 3.00 0.11 18.49
CA ALA A 17 2.14 1.05 17.77
C ALA A 17 0.65 0.75 18.00
N LEU A 18 0.24 -0.52 18.02
CA LEU A 18 -1.13 -0.93 18.30
C LEU A 18 -1.52 -0.65 19.76
N MET A 19 -0.63 -0.89 20.72
CA MET A 19 -0.86 -0.57 22.14
C MET A 19 -1.05 0.94 22.37
N ASP A 20 -0.29 1.76 21.66
CA ASP A 20 -0.37 3.22 21.75
C ASP A 20 -1.63 3.77 21.05
N ALA A 21 -2.00 3.19 19.91
CA ALA A 21 -3.19 3.59 19.15
C ALA A 21 -4.51 3.13 19.78
N PHE A 22 -4.49 1.99 20.50
CA PHE A 22 -5.65 1.40 21.17
C PHE A 22 -5.32 1.04 22.63
N PRO A 23 -5.21 2.04 23.53
CA PRO A 23 -4.87 1.81 24.94
C PRO A 23 -5.85 0.91 25.71
N GLU A 24 -7.06 0.70 25.20
CA GLU A 24 -8.07 -0.18 25.78
C GLU A 24 -8.45 -1.34 24.86
N ASN A 25 -8.67 -2.52 25.45
CA ASN A 25 -9.02 -3.74 24.72
C ASN A 25 -10.28 -3.58 23.84
N ILE A 26 -11.27 -2.83 24.33
CA ILE A 26 -12.50 -2.52 23.59
C ILE A 26 -12.24 -1.67 22.34
N GLN A 27 -11.20 -0.85 22.31
CA GLN A 27 -10.86 -0.04 21.13
C GLN A 27 -10.24 -0.92 20.04
N LEU A 28 -9.36 -1.84 20.43
CA LEU A 28 -8.81 -2.85 19.53
C LEU A 28 -9.92 -3.75 18.97
N GLU A 29 -10.83 -4.21 19.83
CA GLU A 29 -11.99 -5.02 19.44
C GLU A 29 -12.87 -4.29 18.42
N LYS A 30 -13.21 -3.02 18.67
CA LYS A 30 -13.99 -2.20 17.73
C LYS A 30 -13.30 -2.04 16.38
N MET A 31 -11.99 -1.79 16.37
CA MET A 31 -11.23 -1.66 15.11
C MET A 31 -11.25 -2.97 14.32
N LEU A 32 -10.99 -4.11 14.98
CA LEU A 32 -11.03 -5.42 14.32
C LEU A 32 -12.43 -5.75 13.80
N LEU A 33 -13.47 -5.48 14.58
CA LEU A 33 -14.85 -5.80 14.20
C LEU A 33 -15.35 -4.91 13.07
N PHE A 34 -15.22 -3.59 13.21
CA PHE A 34 -15.83 -2.64 12.27
C PHE A 34 -15.03 -2.47 10.99
N GLU A 35 -13.69 -2.49 11.05
CA GLU A 35 -12.85 -2.28 9.88
C GLU A 35 -12.47 -3.59 9.18
N MET A 36 -12.51 -4.73 9.89
CA MET A 36 -11.99 -6.00 9.37
C MET A 36 -12.95 -7.19 9.48
N ASP A 37 -14.15 -7.02 10.04
CA ASP A 37 -15.11 -8.10 10.35
C ASP A 37 -14.46 -9.26 11.14
N LYS A 38 -13.58 -8.90 12.10
CA LYS A 38 -12.83 -9.83 12.94
C LYS A 38 -13.23 -9.70 14.41
N TYR A 39 -13.44 -10.86 15.02
CA TYR A 39 -13.90 -10.99 16.40
C TYR A 39 -12.71 -11.26 17.31
N LEU A 40 -12.40 -10.32 18.20
CA LEU A 40 -11.22 -10.42 19.06
C LEU A 40 -11.26 -11.67 19.93
N GLU A 41 -12.42 -12.05 20.45
CA GLU A 41 -12.63 -13.22 21.28
C GLU A 41 -12.34 -14.55 20.56
N ARG A 42 -12.43 -14.56 19.22
CA ARG A 42 -12.07 -15.73 18.40
C ARG A 42 -10.56 -15.82 18.15
N ILE A 43 -9.86 -14.69 18.24
CA ILE A 43 -8.41 -14.57 17.95
C ILE A 43 -7.59 -14.64 19.25
N ALA A 44 -8.06 -13.97 20.30
CA ALA A 44 -7.41 -13.83 21.58
C ALA A 44 -8.39 -14.16 22.71
N GLY A 45 -8.08 -15.20 23.49
CA GLY A 45 -8.85 -15.55 24.69
C GLY A 45 -8.42 -14.79 25.96
N SER A 46 -7.50 -13.82 25.86
CA SER A 46 -6.95 -13.09 27.01
C SER A 46 -7.71 -11.79 27.25
N SER A 47 -7.91 -11.43 28.53
CA SER A 47 -8.39 -10.10 28.92
C SER A 47 -7.26 -9.05 28.93
N ASN A 48 -5.99 -9.48 28.85
CA ASN A 48 -4.84 -8.59 28.82
C ASN A 48 -4.62 -8.05 27.40
N LEU A 49 -4.61 -6.72 27.26
CA LEU A 49 -4.45 -6.04 25.97
C LEU A 49 -3.13 -6.41 25.27
N SER A 50 -2.01 -6.44 25.99
CA SER A 50 -0.70 -6.76 25.40
C SER A 50 -0.67 -8.17 24.80
N ASP A 51 -1.26 -9.14 25.51
CA ASP A 51 -1.38 -10.51 24.99
C ASP A 51 -2.34 -10.57 23.81
N SER A 52 -3.46 -9.85 23.87
CA SER A 52 -4.41 -9.75 22.75
C SER A 52 -3.78 -9.18 21.49
N VAL A 53 -3.03 -8.08 21.59
CA VAL A 53 -2.29 -7.50 20.46
C VAL A 53 -1.27 -8.50 19.91
N TYR A 54 -0.55 -9.22 20.78
CA TYR A 54 0.39 -10.27 20.34
C TYR A 54 -0.32 -11.39 19.56
N GLN A 55 -1.45 -11.91 20.06
CA GLN A 55 -2.20 -12.96 19.37
C GLN A 55 -2.79 -12.47 18.05
N VAL A 56 -3.27 -11.23 18.00
CA VAL A 56 -3.75 -10.59 16.77
C VAL A 56 -2.64 -10.52 15.73
N ILE A 57 -1.45 -10.01 16.07
CA ILE A 57 -0.29 -9.96 15.15
C ILE A 57 0.11 -11.36 14.68
N LYS A 58 0.10 -12.33 15.60
CA LYS A 58 0.45 -13.73 15.29
C LYS A 58 -0.54 -14.34 14.29
N ALA A 59 -1.85 -14.17 14.52
CA ALA A 59 -2.89 -14.65 13.61
C ALA A 59 -2.81 -13.93 12.27
N ALA A 60 -2.60 -12.61 12.28
CA ALA A 60 -2.46 -11.80 11.08
C ALA A 60 -1.34 -12.28 10.15
N GLN A 61 -0.21 -12.65 10.73
CA GLN A 61 0.90 -13.20 9.96
C GLN A 61 0.64 -14.63 9.48
N ALA A 62 -0.05 -15.45 10.27
CA ALA A 62 -0.35 -16.83 9.91
C ALA A 62 -1.38 -16.92 8.77
N GLU A 63 -2.32 -15.98 8.73
CA GLU A 63 -3.45 -15.96 7.81
C GLU A 63 -3.31 -14.93 6.67
N GLY A 64 -2.23 -14.15 6.65
CA GLY A 64 -1.89 -13.24 5.54
C GLY A 64 -2.58 -11.87 5.55
N TRP A 65 -3.20 -11.45 6.67
CA TRP A 65 -3.87 -10.13 6.78
C TRP A 65 -3.10 -9.11 7.64
N LEU A 66 -1.80 -9.32 7.85
CA LEU A 66 -0.94 -8.44 8.66
C LEU A 66 -0.84 -7.01 8.12
N GLU A 67 -0.80 -6.86 6.80
CA GLU A 67 -0.79 -5.53 6.19
C GLU A 67 -2.15 -4.83 6.36
N ASP A 68 -3.25 -5.56 6.19
CA ASP A 68 -4.60 -5.02 6.38
C ASP A 68 -4.82 -4.57 7.82
N LEU A 69 -4.27 -5.31 8.79
CA LEU A 69 -4.27 -4.90 10.20
C LEU A 69 -3.56 -3.56 10.40
N ALA A 70 -2.35 -3.39 9.85
CA ALA A 70 -1.59 -2.15 9.99
C ALA A 70 -2.32 -0.96 9.35
N PHE A 71 -2.93 -1.18 8.19
CA PHE A 71 -3.73 -0.17 7.50
C PHE A 71 -5.01 0.20 8.24
N ALA A 72 -5.80 -0.80 8.67
CA ALA A 72 -7.04 -0.57 9.43
C ALA A 72 -6.77 0.15 10.76
N ALA A 73 -5.68 -0.24 11.43
CA ALA A 73 -5.23 0.43 12.64
C ALA A 73 -4.92 1.91 12.40
N HIS A 74 -4.17 2.22 11.34
CA HIS A 74 -3.86 3.60 10.97
C HIS A 74 -5.11 4.39 10.57
N ASP A 75 -6.02 3.79 9.80
CA ASP A 75 -7.25 4.45 9.38
C ASP A 75 -8.16 4.81 10.55
N SER A 76 -8.20 3.93 11.57
CA SER A 76 -8.92 4.18 12.82
C SER A 76 -8.24 5.25 13.69
N ASN A 77 -6.94 5.47 13.53
CA ASN A 77 -6.16 6.42 14.32
C ASN A 77 -5.10 7.15 13.46
N PRO A 78 -5.53 8.02 12.51
CA PRO A 78 -4.63 8.59 11.50
C PRO A 78 -3.60 9.57 12.08
N GLY A 79 -3.86 10.09 13.29
CA GLY A 79 -2.93 10.95 14.03
C GLY A 79 -1.80 10.19 14.74
N ASN A 80 -1.90 8.86 14.87
CA ASN A 80 -0.90 8.06 15.57
C ASN A 80 0.41 7.97 14.77
N GLN A 81 1.46 8.57 15.31
CA GLN A 81 2.76 8.65 14.65
C GLN A 81 3.50 7.31 14.59
N LEU A 82 3.29 6.41 15.57
CA LEU A 82 3.93 5.10 15.57
C LEU A 82 3.39 4.23 14.44
N LEU A 83 2.07 4.21 14.23
CA LEU A 83 1.45 3.53 13.10
C LEU A 83 1.90 4.12 11.75
N LEU A 84 1.92 5.44 11.62
CA LEU A 84 2.40 6.09 10.41
C LEU A 84 3.87 5.74 10.11
N SER A 85 4.73 5.75 11.13
CA SER A 85 6.14 5.41 11.00
C SER A 85 6.32 3.94 10.59
N PHE A 86 5.54 3.05 11.18
CA PHE A 86 5.53 1.63 10.84
C PHE A 86 5.11 1.41 9.37
N LEU A 87 4.02 2.05 8.93
CA LEU A 87 3.56 1.95 7.54
C LEU A 87 4.64 2.43 6.57
N ARG A 88 5.25 3.59 6.80
CA ARG A 88 6.32 4.13 5.93
C ARG A 88 7.55 3.22 5.86
N GLN A 89 7.90 2.55 6.95
CA GLN A 89 9.06 1.66 6.99
C GLN A 89 8.80 0.30 6.36
N PHE A 90 7.56 -0.22 6.41
CA PHE A 90 7.31 -1.62 6.08
C PHE A 90 6.30 -1.85 4.95
N CYS A 91 5.24 -1.04 4.86
CA CYS A 91 4.16 -1.19 3.89
C CYS A 91 4.27 -0.22 2.70
N LEU A 92 4.79 0.99 2.94
CA LEU A 92 4.86 2.10 2.00
C LEU A 92 6.31 2.53 1.73
N LYS A 93 7.19 1.54 1.52
CA LYS A 93 8.64 1.75 1.40
C LYS A 93 9.00 2.62 0.18
N SER A 94 10.07 3.39 0.33
CA SER A 94 10.63 4.23 -0.74
C SER A 94 12.16 4.28 -0.64
N GLU A 95 12.85 4.19 -1.79
CA GLU A 95 14.30 4.48 -1.87
C GLU A 95 14.56 5.99 -1.94
N ARG A 96 13.52 6.77 -2.24
CA ARG A 96 13.57 8.22 -2.47
C ARG A 96 12.88 9.03 -1.37
N ASN A 97 12.47 8.39 -0.28
CA ASN A 97 11.74 8.99 0.84
C ASN A 97 10.41 9.65 0.42
N ILE A 98 9.71 9.04 -0.53
CA ILE A 98 8.40 9.50 -1.00
C ILE A 98 7.31 9.00 -0.07
N ASP A 99 6.34 9.87 0.21
CA ASP A 99 5.17 9.52 1.00
C ASP A 99 4.02 9.04 0.10
N TYR A 100 3.74 7.75 0.16
CA TYR A 100 2.67 7.09 -0.59
C TYR A 100 1.32 7.05 0.14
N THR A 101 1.21 7.63 1.35
CA THR A 101 -0.04 7.61 2.12
C THR A 101 -1.21 8.24 1.36
N LYS A 102 -0.97 9.36 0.66
CA LYS A 102 -2.00 10.05 -0.13
C LYS A 102 -2.49 9.20 -1.30
N LEU A 103 -1.57 8.60 -2.06
CA LEU A 103 -1.93 7.65 -3.14
C LEU A 103 -2.78 6.49 -2.60
N ARG A 104 -2.32 5.88 -1.50
CA ARG A 104 -3.03 4.79 -0.83
C ARG A 104 -4.44 5.20 -0.39
N ASN A 105 -4.62 6.42 0.10
CA ASN A 105 -5.92 6.91 0.54
C ASN A 105 -6.88 7.13 -0.63
N PHE A 106 -6.43 7.72 -1.75
CA PHE A 106 -7.25 7.84 -2.96
C PHE A 106 -7.66 6.47 -3.51
N LEU A 107 -6.72 5.52 -3.56
CA LEU A 107 -6.99 4.16 -3.98
C LEU A 107 -8.00 3.44 -3.07
N LYS A 108 -7.85 3.55 -1.74
CA LYS A 108 -8.80 3.00 -0.78
C LYS A 108 -10.21 3.60 -0.96
N ALA A 109 -10.30 4.89 -1.25
CA ALA A 109 -11.55 5.60 -1.44
C ALA A 109 -12.20 5.37 -2.82
N GLY A 110 -11.53 4.68 -3.74
CA GLY A 110 -12.01 4.51 -5.13
C GLY A 110 -11.97 5.80 -5.94
N GLN A 111 -11.19 6.79 -5.51
CA GLN A 111 -10.94 8.05 -6.19
C GLN A 111 -9.89 7.84 -7.30
N TRP A 112 -10.30 7.17 -8.38
CA TRP A 112 -9.38 6.66 -9.40
C TRP A 112 -8.68 7.76 -10.19
N GLU A 113 -9.38 8.87 -10.45
CA GLU A 113 -8.82 10.03 -11.15
C GLU A 113 -7.73 10.69 -10.29
N GLU A 114 -8.04 10.98 -9.03
CA GLU A 114 -7.07 11.56 -8.10
C GLU A 114 -5.92 10.60 -7.77
N ALA A 115 -6.17 9.28 -7.75
CA ALA A 115 -5.14 8.27 -7.60
C ALA A 115 -4.18 8.23 -8.80
N ASP A 116 -4.67 8.41 -10.02
CA ASP A 116 -3.82 8.46 -11.22
C ASP A 116 -2.95 9.74 -11.23
N GLU A 117 -3.54 10.90 -10.93
CA GLU A 117 -2.79 12.15 -10.79
C GLU A 117 -1.71 12.06 -9.71
N GLU A 118 -2.08 11.52 -8.55
CA GLU A 118 -1.18 11.33 -7.43
C GLU A 118 -0.07 10.33 -7.76
N THR A 119 -0.38 9.28 -8.53
CA THR A 119 0.60 8.32 -9.05
C THR A 119 1.65 9.03 -9.90
N TYR A 120 1.23 9.86 -10.85
CA TYR A 120 2.15 10.63 -11.68
C TYR A 120 3.00 11.59 -10.84
N ARG A 121 2.38 12.27 -9.88
CA ARG A 121 3.07 13.17 -8.94
C ARG A 121 4.17 12.46 -8.15
N VAL A 122 3.90 11.28 -7.58
CA VAL A 122 4.90 10.53 -6.81
C VAL A 122 5.98 9.93 -7.72
N MET A 123 5.65 9.54 -8.95
CA MET A 123 6.65 9.09 -9.93
C MET A 123 7.60 10.22 -10.33
N LEU A 124 7.10 11.44 -10.55
CA LEU A 124 7.94 12.62 -10.78
C LEU A 124 8.89 12.87 -9.60
N GLN A 125 8.39 12.80 -8.37
CA GLN A 125 9.22 12.94 -7.17
C GLN A 125 10.32 11.86 -7.10
N ALA A 126 10.04 10.63 -7.53
CA ALA A 126 10.99 9.52 -7.49
C ALA A 126 12.19 9.70 -8.42
N VAL A 127 11.98 10.42 -9.52
CA VAL A 127 13.04 10.78 -10.47
C VAL A 127 13.63 12.16 -10.20
N GLY A 128 13.19 12.85 -9.14
CA GLY A 128 13.73 14.14 -8.69
C GLY A 128 13.11 15.37 -9.35
N HIS A 129 11.94 15.22 -9.98
CA HIS A 129 11.25 16.29 -10.69
C HIS A 129 10.13 16.94 -9.87
N THR A 130 9.64 18.07 -10.39
CA THR A 130 8.48 18.79 -9.84
C THR A 130 7.20 18.49 -10.63
N LYS A 131 6.04 18.89 -10.11
CA LYS A 131 4.70 18.54 -10.61
C LYS A 131 4.39 18.94 -12.06
N ASP A 132 5.17 19.85 -12.65
CA ASP A 132 4.93 20.39 -14.00
C ASP A 132 5.96 19.88 -15.03
N ASP A 133 6.80 18.91 -14.65
CA ASP A 133 7.80 18.28 -15.54
C ASP A 133 7.30 16.95 -16.14
N TYR A 134 8.09 16.38 -17.04
CA TYR A 134 7.84 15.08 -17.68
C TYR A 134 8.97 14.11 -17.36
N ILE A 135 8.63 12.85 -17.11
CA ILE A 135 9.62 11.79 -16.90
C ILE A 135 10.20 11.39 -18.26
N ARG A 136 11.52 11.47 -18.41
CA ARG A 136 12.20 11.05 -19.65
C ARG A 136 12.30 9.54 -19.71
N SER A 137 12.39 8.99 -20.93
CA SER A 137 12.50 7.55 -21.13
C SER A 137 13.69 6.95 -20.36
N GLU A 138 14.84 7.62 -20.30
CA GLU A 138 16.02 7.14 -19.54
C GLU A 138 15.77 7.10 -18.03
N GLU A 139 14.92 7.98 -17.51
CA GLU A 139 14.55 8.03 -16.09
C GLU A 139 13.55 6.92 -15.75
N LEU A 140 12.64 6.58 -16.67
CA LEU A 140 11.76 5.41 -16.55
C LEU A 140 12.57 4.09 -16.50
N LEU A 141 13.62 3.98 -17.32
CA LEU A 141 14.51 2.82 -17.32
C LEU A 141 15.22 2.62 -15.97
N ASN A 142 15.66 3.73 -15.37
CA ASN A 142 16.39 3.75 -14.11
C ASN A 142 15.47 4.01 -12.90
N PHE A 143 14.15 3.87 -13.07
CA PHE A 143 13.19 4.17 -12.02
C PHE A 143 13.44 3.28 -10.78
N PRO A 144 13.47 3.87 -9.56
CA PRO A 144 13.77 3.14 -8.32
C PRO A 144 12.83 1.95 -8.12
N CYS A 145 13.41 0.76 -7.89
CA CYS A 145 12.64 -0.47 -7.91
C CYS A 145 11.70 -0.59 -6.70
N THR A 146 12.11 -0.11 -5.52
CA THR A 146 11.25 -0.13 -4.33
C THR A 146 10.04 0.79 -4.51
N ASP A 147 10.23 1.98 -5.05
CA ASP A 147 9.15 2.94 -5.33
C ASP A 147 8.15 2.38 -6.33
N LEU A 148 8.62 1.81 -7.43
CA LEU A 148 7.74 1.18 -8.42
C LEU A 148 6.94 0.03 -7.81
N ARG A 149 7.58 -0.81 -6.98
CA ARG A 149 6.90 -1.93 -6.29
C ARG A 149 5.85 -1.43 -5.31
N THR A 150 6.10 -0.34 -4.60
CA THR A 150 5.11 0.23 -3.68
C THR A 150 3.90 0.75 -4.46
N ILE A 151 4.12 1.47 -5.56
CA ILE A 151 3.04 1.96 -6.43
C ILE A 151 2.24 0.79 -7.01
N ASP A 152 2.91 -0.19 -7.64
CA ASP A 152 2.28 -1.38 -8.22
C ASP A 152 1.48 -2.17 -7.18
N HIS A 153 2.05 -2.40 -6.00
CA HIS A 153 1.39 -3.10 -4.90
C HIS A 153 0.11 -2.40 -4.45
N LEU A 154 0.14 -1.07 -4.27
CA LEU A 154 -1.04 -0.30 -3.89
C LEU A 154 -2.13 -0.38 -4.95
N TRP A 155 -1.78 -0.23 -6.23
CA TRP A 155 -2.74 -0.34 -7.32
C TRP A 155 -3.35 -1.74 -7.39
N VAL A 156 -2.54 -2.81 -7.33
CA VAL A 156 -3.04 -4.20 -7.33
C VAL A 156 -3.96 -4.42 -6.13
N LYS A 157 -3.57 -3.98 -4.94
CA LYS A 157 -4.33 -4.18 -3.70
C LYS A 157 -5.76 -3.63 -3.78
N TYR A 158 -5.90 -2.39 -4.24
CA TYR A 158 -7.22 -1.72 -4.25
C TYR A 158 -7.98 -1.91 -5.57
N LYS A 159 -7.30 -2.10 -6.70
CA LYS A 159 -7.94 -2.35 -8.00
C LYS A 159 -8.39 -3.81 -8.16
N SER A 160 -7.76 -4.77 -7.49
CA SER A 160 -8.15 -6.19 -7.56
C SER A 160 -9.52 -6.50 -6.93
N ILE A 161 -10.17 -5.53 -6.27
CA ILE A 161 -11.59 -5.66 -5.90
C ILE A 161 -12.52 -5.49 -7.13
N TYR A 162 -11.99 -5.09 -8.29
CA TYR A 162 -12.73 -4.96 -9.57
C TYR A 162 -12.09 -5.79 -10.70
N THR A 163 -12.19 -7.11 -10.65
CA THR A 163 -11.78 -7.99 -11.77
C THR A 163 -12.99 -8.36 -12.65
N VAL A 164 -13.31 -7.52 -13.63
CA VAL A 164 -13.76 -7.97 -14.98
C VAL A 164 -13.34 -7.00 -16.10
N VAL A 165 -13.01 -5.74 -15.83
CA VAL A 165 -12.76 -4.77 -16.92
C VAL A 165 -11.29 -4.66 -17.31
N THR A 166 -10.66 -5.78 -17.66
CA THR A 166 -9.44 -5.79 -18.49
C THR A 166 -9.78 -5.61 -19.97
N SER A 167 -10.92 -4.99 -20.28
CA SER A 167 -11.37 -4.75 -21.65
C SER A 167 -11.66 -3.29 -21.98
N VAL A 168 -11.93 -2.39 -21.02
CA VAL A 168 -12.20 -0.97 -21.34
C VAL A 168 -12.02 -0.09 -20.10
N VAL A 169 -10.96 0.73 -20.06
CA VAL A 169 -10.89 2.04 -19.36
C VAL A 169 -9.69 2.77 -20.01
N GLU A 170 -9.73 3.74 -20.93
CA GLU A 170 -10.75 4.69 -21.42
C GLU A 170 -11.38 5.65 -20.40
N LEU A 171 -10.87 5.76 -19.17
CA LEU A 171 -11.32 6.79 -18.20
C LEU A 171 -10.19 7.55 -17.51
N SER A 172 -9.06 7.76 -18.17
CA SER A 172 -8.38 9.04 -18.12
C SER A 172 -7.35 9.08 -19.24
N ASP A 173 -7.03 10.28 -19.73
CA ASP A 173 -5.79 10.57 -20.45
C ASP A 173 -4.56 10.43 -19.51
N GLY A 174 -4.57 9.39 -18.67
CA GLY A 174 -3.88 9.28 -17.41
C GLY A 174 -2.40 8.99 -17.55
N ARG A 175 -1.60 10.04 -17.35
CA ARG A 175 -0.13 9.99 -17.46
C ARG A 175 0.49 9.03 -16.45
N GLY A 176 -0.15 8.77 -15.30
CA GLY A 176 0.36 7.92 -14.23
C GLY A 176 0.33 6.43 -14.57
N ILE A 177 -0.85 5.89 -14.85
CA ILE A 177 -1.03 4.48 -15.23
C ILE A 177 -0.27 4.17 -16.53
N ALA A 178 -0.25 5.09 -17.50
CA ALA A 178 0.51 4.92 -18.73
C ALA A 178 2.02 4.77 -18.47
N ALA A 179 2.60 5.61 -17.60
CA ALA A 179 4.02 5.52 -17.24
C ALA A 179 4.37 4.21 -16.51
N ILE A 180 3.48 3.70 -15.64
CA ILE A 180 3.66 2.39 -15.00
C ILE A 180 3.67 1.27 -16.05
N GLN A 181 2.71 1.28 -16.96
CA GLN A 181 2.62 0.28 -18.03
C GLN A 181 3.86 0.32 -18.93
N GLU A 182 4.37 1.50 -19.25
CA GLU A 182 5.61 1.66 -20.04
C GLU A 182 6.82 1.05 -19.33
N ILE A 183 7.00 1.30 -18.03
CA ILE A 183 8.09 0.70 -17.24
C ILE A 183 7.96 -0.83 -17.19
N LEU A 184 6.75 -1.35 -16.92
CA LEU A 184 6.50 -2.78 -16.83
C LEU A 184 6.67 -3.49 -18.18
N LEU A 185 6.21 -2.88 -19.28
CA LEU A 185 6.41 -3.39 -20.63
C LEU A 185 7.90 -3.43 -20.97
N PHE A 186 8.65 -2.36 -20.72
CA PHE A 186 10.08 -2.30 -21.03
C PHE A 186 10.91 -3.30 -20.23
N LYS A 187 10.63 -3.46 -18.93
CA LYS A 187 11.36 -4.39 -18.05
C LYS A 187 11.01 -5.87 -18.30
N THR A 188 9.88 -6.17 -18.96
CA THR A 188 9.44 -7.55 -19.25
C THR A 188 9.68 -7.99 -20.69
N SER A 189 10.06 -7.09 -21.61
CA SER A 189 10.19 -7.40 -23.03
C SER A 189 11.64 -7.44 -23.55
N THR A 190 12.21 -8.64 -23.66
CA THR A 190 12.90 -9.03 -24.91
C THR A 190 11.88 -9.51 -25.97
N THR A 191 10.60 -9.70 -25.59
CA THR A 191 9.57 -10.24 -26.49
C THR A 191 8.21 -9.59 -26.26
N ARG A 192 8.01 -8.37 -26.81
CA ARG A 192 6.69 -7.88 -27.28
C ARG A 192 6.82 -6.62 -28.15
N ARG A 193 7.74 -6.68 -29.13
CA ARG A 193 7.60 -5.89 -30.37
C ARG A 193 6.34 -6.38 -31.08
N LYS A 194 5.19 -5.75 -30.90
CA LYS A 194 4.05 -5.86 -31.83
C LYS A 194 2.89 -4.87 -31.65
N TYR A 195 2.97 -3.90 -30.74
CA TYR A 195 1.83 -2.99 -30.48
C TYR A 195 2.12 -1.49 -30.69
N TRP A 196 3.18 -1.13 -31.44
CA TRP A 196 3.41 0.27 -31.83
C TRP A 196 3.75 0.40 -33.32
N SER A 197 2.85 -0.10 -34.15
CA SER A 197 2.76 0.31 -35.55
C SER A 197 1.27 0.56 -35.81
N LEU A 198 0.97 1.67 -36.49
CA LEU A 198 -0.33 2.37 -36.67
C LEU A 198 -0.48 3.50 -35.63
N ASP A 199 -0.29 4.78 -35.94
CA ASP A 199 0.01 5.52 -37.19
C ASP A 199 0.98 6.67 -36.88
#